data_AF-A0A2V9Q3P9-F1
#
_entry.id   AF-A0A2V9Q3P9-F1
#
_cell.length_a   1.000
_cell.length_b   1.000
_cell.length_c   1.000
_cell.angle_alpha   90.00
_cell.angle_beta   90.00
_cell.angle_gamma   90.00
#
_symmetry.space_group_name_H-M   'P 1'
#
loop_
_entity.id
_entity.type
_entity.pdbx_description
1 polymer ?
#
loop_
_entity_poly.entity_id
_entity_poly.type
_entity_poly.pdbx_seq_one_letter_code
_entity_poly.pdbx_strand_id
1 'polypeptide(L)' 'MPAYPWQRVYKAAVLERDPAKLEEFVQSAFTVIYEHLRARGDITSEESEALSDALHALECLQKSKPGQSRRA' A
#
# COMPACT_ATOMS: atom_id res chain seq x y z
N MET A 1 -13.53 14.70 2.84
CA MET A 1 -12.75 13.77 3.68
C MET A 1 -11.29 14.18 3.62
N PRO A 2 -10.60 14.36 4.76
CA PRO A 2 -9.16 14.61 4.73
C PRO A 2 -8.49 13.41 4.06
N ALA A 3 -7.74 13.65 2.99
CA ALA A 3 -6.96 12.60 2.36
C ALA A 3 -5.80 12.27 3.29
N TYR A 4 -5.86 11.11 3.95
CA TYR A 4 -4.80 10.69 4.84
C TYR A 4 -3.48 10.54 4.06
N PRO A 5 -2.32 10.89 4.63
CA PRO A 5 -1.03 10.80 3.94
C PRO A 5 -0.77 9.40 3.33
N TRP A 6 -1.15 8.34 4.05
CA TRP A 6 -1.00 6.95 3.61
C TRP A 6 -1.80 6.62 2.34
N GLN A 7 -2.97 7.25 2.13
CA GLN A 7 -3.81 7.01 0.96
C GLN A 7 -3.16 7.54 -0.33
N ARG A 8 -2.35 8.62 -0.23
CA ARG A 8 -1.67 9.20 -1.38
C ARG A 8 -0.57 8.28 -1.91
N VAL A 9 0.26 7.76 -1.01
CA VAL A 9 1.35 6.84 -1.36
C VAL A 9 0.80 5.48 -1.80
N TYR A 10 -0.28 5.01 -1.18
CA TYR A 10 -0.99 3.80 -1.62
C TYR A 10 -1.52 3.94 -3.05
N LYS A 11 -2.22 5.04 -3.37
CA LYS A 11 -2.72 5.28 -4.74
C LYS A 11 -1.60 5.39 -5.77
N ALA A 12 -0.48 6.02 -5.41
CA ALA A 12 0.68 6.11 -6.29
C ALA A 12 1.24 4.70 -6.60
N ALA A 13 1.37 3.84 -5.59
CA ALA A 13 1.83 2.46 -5.77
C ALA A 13 0.89 1.64 -6.66
N VAL A 14 -0.44 1.76 -6.47
CA VAL A 14 -1.44 1.02 -7.27
C VAL A 14 -1.47 1.49 -8.74
N LEU A 15 -1.20 2.77 -9.00
CA LEU A 15 -1.24 3.35 -10.35
C LEU A 15 0.10 3.28 -11.09
N GLU A 16 1.19 2.97 -10.40
CA GLU A 16 2.51 2.85 -11.01
C GLU A 16 2.57 1.63 -11.94
N ARG A 17 3.11 1.84 -13.14
CA ARG A 17 3.23 0.82 -14.20
C ARG A 17 4.67 0.43 -14.45
N ASP A 18 5.62 1.25 -14.02
CA ASP A 18 7.05 0.96 -14.08
C ASP A 18 7.42 0.02 -12.93
N PRO A 19 7.85 -1.23 -13.21
CA PRO A 19 8.20 -2.19 -12.17
C PRO A 19 9.35 -1.72 -11.26
N ALA A 20 10.29 -0.93 -11.79
CA ALA A 20 11.42 -0.43 -11.01
C ALA A 20 10.96 0.61 -9.99
N LYS A 21 10.03 1.49 -10.38
CA LYS A 21 9.44 2.49 -9.48
C LYS A 21 8.39 1.91 -8.56
N LEU A 22 7.68 0.88 -9.01
CA LEU A 22 6.66 0.20 -8.22
C LEU A 22 7.26 -0.32 -6.90
N GLU A 23 8.46 -0.88 -6.93
CA GLU A 23 9.15 -1.35 -5.72
C GLU A 23 9.43 -0.20 -4.74
N GLU A 24 9.89 0.95 -5.24
CA GLU A 24 10.10 2.15 -4.42
C GLU A 24 8.79 2.69 -3.82
N PHE A 25 7.72 2.76 -4.62
CA PHE A 25 6.41 3.22 -4.16
C PHE A 25 5.76 2.26 -3.16
N VAL A 26 5.89 0.96 -3.39
CA VAL A 26 5.40 -0.07 -2.48
C VAL A 26 6.13 0.05 -1.13
N GLN A 27 7.45 0.15 -1.14
CA GLN A 27 8.24 0.30 0.09
C GLN A 27 7.92 1.60 0.84
N SER A 28 7.75 2.69 0.11
CA SER A 28 7.31 3.97 0.67
C SER A 28 5.93 3.86 1.31
N ALA A 29 4.98 3.23 0.62
CA ALA A 29 3.62 3.03 1.11
C ALA A 29 3.59 2.13 2.36
N PHE A 30 4.37 1.04 2.38
CA PHE A 30 4.55 0.21 3.57
C PHE A 30 5.03 1.04 4.76
N THR A 31 6.07 1.84 4.56
CA THR A 31 6.65 2.66 5.64
C THR A 31 5.62 3.61 6.23
N VAL A 32 4.92 4.38 5.39
CA VAL A 32 3.94 5.37 5.85
C VAL A 32 2.74 4.69 6.52
N ILE A 33 2.25 3.56 6.00
CA ILE A 33 1.14 2.83 6.61
C ILE A 33 1.56 2.25 7.98
N TYR A 34 2.75 1.67 8.09
CA TYR A 34 3.27 1.16 9.36
C TYR A 34 3.50 2.27 10.39
N GLU A 35 4.04 3.42 9.97
CA GLU A 35 4.19 4.58 10.83
C GLU A 35 2.84 5.10 11.32
N HIS A 36 1.83 5.11 10.45
CA HIS A 36 0.46 5.51 10.81
C HIS A 36 -0.18 4.52 11.79
N LEU A 37 0.02 3.21 11.61
CA LEU A 37 -0.40 2.17 12.56
C LEU A 37 0.33 2.26 13.91
N ARG A 38 1.62 2.63 13.88
CA ARG A 38 2.46 2.72 15.08
C ARG A 38 2.27 4.03 15.83
N ALA A 39 1.82 5.08 15.14
CA ALA A 39 1.44 6.33 15.79
C ALA A 39 0.39 6.01 16.84
N ARG A 40 0.63 6.41 18.09
CA ARG A 40 -0.30 6.22 19.21
C ARG A 40 -1.50 7.17 19.12
N GLY A 41 -2.05 7.35 17.93
CA GLY A 41 -3.28 8.09 17.68
C GLY A 41 -4.49 7.18 17.84
N ASP A 42 -5.66 7.79 18.02
CA ASP A 42 -6.96 7.10 17.96
C ASP A 42 -7.23 6.68 16.52
N ILE A 43 -6.63 5.56 16.11
CA ILE A 43 -6.99 4.89 14.86
C ILE A 43 -8.29 4.15 15.13
N THR A 44 -9.33 4.42 14.34
CA THR A 44 -10.59 3.68 14.46
C THR A 44 -10.41 2.24 14.00
N SER A 45 -11.30 1.34 14.42
CA SER A 45 -11.30 -0.03 13.92
C SER A 45 -11.41 -0.09 12.39
N GLU A 46 -12.22 0.80 11.80
CA GLU A 46 -12.40 0.92 10.34
C GLU A 46 -11.10 1.36 9.65
N GLU A 47 -10.40 2.34 10.22
CA GLU A 47 -9.13 2.80 9.65
C GLU A 47 -8.03 1.74 9.81
N SER A 48 -7.99 1.01 10.92
CA SER A 48 -7.08 -0.14 11.11
C SER A 48 -7.32 -1.25 10.09
N GLU A 49 -8.58 -1.56 9.78
CA GLU A 49 -8.95 -2.54 8.76
C GLU A 49 -8.52 -2.06 7.38
N ALA A 50 -8.82 -0.81 7.02
CA ALA A 50 -8.40 -0.22 5.76
C ALA A 50 -6.87 -0.20 5.56
N LEU A 51 -6.11 0.05 6.63
CA LEU A 51 -4.64 0.00 6.60
C LEU A 51 -4.13 -1.44 6.40
N SER A 52 -4.74 -2.41 7.07
CA SER A 52 -4.40 -3.84 6.94
C SER A 52 -4.68 -4.35 5.52
N ASP A 53 -5.84 -3.99 4.96
CA ASP A 53 -6.21 -4.30 3.58
C ASP A 53 -5.25 -3.66 2.57
N ALA A 54 -4.87 -2.40 2.80
CA ALA A 54 -3.91 -1.71 1.95
C ALA A 54 -2.53 -2.40 1.97
N LEU A 55 -2.05 -2.85 3.14
CA LEU A 55 -0.81 -3.63 3.24
C LEU A 55 -0.89 -4.95 2.47
N HIS A 56 -1.99 -5.69 2.62
CA HIS A 56 -2.21 -6.93 1.87
C HIS A 56 -2.24 -6.72 0.36
N ALA A 57 -2.88 -5.64 -0.11
CA ALA A 57 -2.91 -5.29 -1.52
C ALA A 57 -1.52 -4.93 -2.06
N LEU A 58 -0.73 -4.16 -1.31
CA LEU A 58 0.67 -3.83 -1.67
C LEU A 58 1.56 -5.07 -1.75
N GLU A 59 1.40 -6.01 -0.81
CA GLU A 59 2.09 -7.30 -0.83
C GLU A 59 1.73 -8.12 -2.07
N CYS A 60 0.44 -8.13 -2.42
CA CYS A 60 -0.03 -8.79 -3.64
C CYS A 60 0.56 -8.13 -4.90
N LEU A 61 0.64 -6.79 -4.95
CA LEU A 61 1.24 -6.05 -6.06
C LEU A 61 2.74 -6.35 -6.21
N GLN A 62 3.47 -6.42 -5.10
CA GLN A 62 4.89 -6.79 -5.10
C GLN A 62 5.11 -8.22 -5.60
N LYS A 63 4.24 -9.16 -5.19
CA LYS A 63 4.28 -10.57 -5.61
C LYS A 63 3.81 -10.75 -7.06
N SER A 64 2.92 -9.91 -7.56
CA SER A 64 2.32 -9.99 -8.90
C SER A 64 3.16 -9.34 -10.00
N LYS A 65 4.49 -9.41 -9.91
CA LYS A 65 5.41 -8.91 -10.94
C LYS A 65 4.88 -9.23 -12.36
N PRO A 66 4.81 -8.24 -13.27
CA PRO A 66 4.38 -8.45 -14.64
C PRO A 66 5.43 -9.34 -15.32
N GLY A 67 5.19 -10.63 -15.27
CA GLY A 67 6.15 -11.68 -15.63
C GLY A 67 5.70 -13.05 -15.14
N GLN A 68 4.94 -13.13 -14.05
CA GLN A 68 4.31 -14.40 -13.65
C GLN A 68 2.88 -14.48 -14.19
N SER A 69 2.79 -14.95 -15.43
CA SER A 69 1.56 -15.40 -16.07
C SER A 69 0.70 -16.22 -15.10
N ARG A 70 -0.60 -15.96 -15.07
CA ARG A 70 -1.57 -17.05 -14.96
C ARG A 70 -2.20 -17.24 -16.33
N ARG A 71 -1.62 -18.16 -17.09
CA ARG A 71 -2.40 -19.03 -17.97
C ARG A 71 -3.32 -19.85 -17.05
N ALA A 72 -4.62 -19.75 -17.30
CA ALA A 72 -5.59 -20.81 -17.09
C ALA A 72 -6.68 -20.61 -18.14
#